data_AF-A0A7S2TCS8-F1
#
_entry.id   AF-A0A7S2TCS8-F1
#
_cell.length_a   1.000
_cell.length_b   1.000
_cell.length_c   1.000
_cell.angle_alpha   90.00
_cell.angle_beta   90.00
_cell.angle_gamma   90.00
#
_symmetry.space_group_name_H-M   'P 1'
#
loop_
_entity.id
_entity.type
_entity.pdbx_description
1 polymer ?
#
loop_
_entity_poly.entity_id
_entity_poly.type
_entity_poly.pdbx_seq_one_letter_code
_entity_poly.pdbx_strand_id
1 'polypeptide(L)'
;KVLKGDSTAPGPVLKSTAEDKVFVYYADHGGPGILGVPSGAGDYIHASDLNDALVAMHTQGMYTELLFYLEACESGSIFANLLKAPSVKAVTAANPTESSWGYYCPPQDQVQGKSIGSCLGDEFSIHWMEDADVA
;
A
#
# COMPACT_ATOMS: atom_id res chain seq x y z
N LYS A 1 7.13 -11.65 -3.20
CA LYS A 1 8.45 -12.21 -2.81
C LYS A 1 9.15 -11.33 -1.77
N VAL A 2 9.33 -10.03 -2.03
CA VAL A 2 9.95 -9.05 -1.10
C VAL A 2 9.44 -9.16 0.32
N LEU A 3 8.11 -9.13 0.51
CA LEU A 3 7.47 -9.24 1.83
C LEU A 3 7.87 -10.52 2.59
N LYS A 4 8.00 -11.65 1.89
CA LYS A 4 8.31 -12.95 2.50
C LYS A 4 9.82 -13.20 2.67
N GLY A 5 10.68 -12.20 2.41
CA GLY A 5 12.13 -12.37 2.52
C GLY A 5 12.73 -13.36 1.51
N ASP A 6 12.02 -13.70 0.44
CA ASP A 6 12.43 -14.71 -0.53
C ASP A 6 13.59 -14.20 -1.41
N SER A 7 14.81 -14.65 -1.11
CA SER A 7 16.04 -14.26 -1.79
C SER A 7 16.15 -14.73 -3.25
N THR A 8 15.16 -15.46 -3.78
CA THR A 8 15.05 -15.72 -5.22
C THR A 8 14.44 -14.54 -5.99
N ALA A 9 14.03 -13.48 -5.31
CA ALA A 9 13.66 -12.22 -5.95
C ALA A 9 14.87 -11.56 -6.63
N PRO A 10 14.68 -10.82 -7.74
CA PRO A 10 15.78 -10.20 -8.48
C PRO A 10 16.46 -9.03 -7.74
N GLY A 11 15.92 -8.59 -6.60
CA GLY A 11 16.39 -7.42 -5.86
C GLY A 11 16.27 -7.58 -4.35
N PRO A 12 16.45 -6.48 -3.59
CA PRO A 12 16.34 -6.49 -2.14
C PRO A 12 15.00 -7.05 -1.66
N VAL A 13 15.07 -7.80 -0.56
CA VAL A 13 13.92 -8.40 0.13
C VAL A 13 13.94 -7.97 1.59
N LEU A 14 12.80 -8.09 2.28
CA LEU A 14 12.78 -7.86 3.72
C LEU A 14 13.62 -8.93 4.42
N LYS A 15 14.59 -8.48 5.21
CA LYS A 15 15.40 -9.33 6.11
C LYS A 15 15.06 -9.05 7.58
N SER A 16 13.85 -8.55 7.80
CA SER A 16 13.37 -8.13 9.11
C SER A 16 13.14 -9.34 10.02
N THR A 17 13.32 -9.12 11.32
CA THR A 17 13.18 -10.13 12.36
C THR A 17 12.06 -9.77 13.34
N ALA A 18 11.91 -10.56 14.39
CA ALA A 18 10.83 -10.39 15.37
C ALA A 18 11.00 -9.12 16.22
N GLU A 19 12.17 -8.47 16.12
CA GLU A 19 12.54 -7.21 16.78
C GLU A 19 12.26 -5.96 15.92
N ASP A 20 11.99 -6.14 14.63
CA ASP A 20 11.84 -5.02 13.70
C ASP A 20 10.38 -4.57 13.57
N LYS A 21 10.19 -3.26 13.36
CA LYS A 21 8.90 -2.70 12.92
C LYS A 21 8.92 -2.51 11.42
N VAL A 22 7.86 -2.95 10.75
CA VAL A 22 7.76 -2.90 9.28
C VAL A 22 6.67 -1.91 8.86
N PHE A 23 7.01 -0.99 7.97
CA PHE A 23 6.06 -0.13 7.28
C PHE A 23 5.98 -0.52 5.82
N VAL A 24 4.77 -0.71 5.30
CA VAL A 24 4.49 -0.96 3.89
C VAL A 24 3.51 0.09 3.40
N TYR A 25 3.84 0.70 2.27
CA TYR A 25 2.96 1.65 1.58
C TYR A 25 2.79 1.22 0.12
N TYR A 26 1.54 1.19 -0.32
CA TYR A 26 1.16 0.95 -1.71
C TYR A 26 0.26 2.11 -2.16
N ALA A 27 0.50 2.62 -3.37
CA ALA A 27 -0.33 3.61 -4.03
C ALA A 27 -0.39 3.36 -5.53
N ASP A 28 -1.60 3.08 -6.01
CA ASP A 28 -1.95 2.93 -7.43
C ASP A 28 -3.49 2.77 -7.52
N HIS A 29 -3.97 2.38 -8.69
CA HIS A 29 -5.32 1.88 -8.88
C HIS A 29 -5.63 0.60 -8.09
N GLY A 30 -6.90 0.44 -7.75
CA GLY A 30 -7.45 -0.80 -7.21
C GLY A 30 -8.89 -1.00 -7.65
N GLY A 31 -9.43 -2.14 -7.24
CA GLY A 31 -10.84 -2.47 -7.35
C GLY A 31 -11.20 -3.52 -6.30
N PRO A 32 -12.45 -4.00 -6.27
CA PRO A 32 -12.87 -5.00 -5.29
C PRO A 32 -11.97 -6.25 -5.30
N GLY A 33 -11.18 -6.40 -4.24
CA GLY A 33 -10.28 -7.55 -4.02
C GLY A 33 -9.00 -7.58 -4.87
N ILE A 34 -8.67 -6.51 -5.60
CA ILE A 34 -7.49 -6.45 -6.47
C ILE A 34 -6.77 -5.10 -6.40
N LEU A 35 -5.46 -5.14 -6.60
CA LEU A 35 -4.59 -3.98 -6.69
C LEU A 35 -3.81 -4.01 -8.02
N GLY A 36 -3.66 -2.82 -8.63
CA GLY A 36 -2.93 -2.59 -9.87
C GLY A 36 -1.46 -3.00 -9.82
N VAL A 37 -0.93 -3.39 -10.97
CA VAL A 37 0.50 -3.61 -11.20
C VAL A 37 0.83 -3.00 -12.56
N PRO A 38 2.01 -2.38 -12.76
CA PRO A 38 2.37 -1.81 -14.04
C PRO A 38 2.25 -2.81 -15.19
N SER A 39 1.83 -2.32 -16.35
CA SER A 39 1.70 -3.17 -17.54
C SER A 39 3.00 -3.90 -17.86
N GLY A 40 2.92 -5.22 -18.03
CA GLY A 40 4.08 -6.07 -18.30
C GLY A 40 4.92 -6.45 -17.06
N ALA A 41 4.56 -5.99 -15.86
CA ALA A 41 5.24 -6.34 -14.62
C ALA A 41 4.61 -7.51 -13.83
N GLY A 42 3.47 -8.04 -14.31
CA GLY A 42 2.78 -9.19 -13.73
C GLY A 42 1.27 -9.03 -13.74
N ASP A 43 0.59 -10.00 -13.13
CA ASP A 43 -0.85 -9.94 -12.87
C ASP A 43 -1.15 -9.01 -11.67
N TYR A 44 -2.42 -8.67 -11.48
CA TYR A 44 -2.88 -7.93 -10.32
C TYR A 44 -2.50 -8.61 -9.00
N ILE A 45 -2.31 -7.79 -7.96
CA ILE A 45 -2.17 -8.33 -6.61
C ILE A 45 -3.57 -8.61 -6.07
N HIS A 46 -3.89 -9.88 -5.86
CA HIS A 46 -5.16 -10.27 -5.25
C HIS A 46 -5.13 -10.12 -3.73
N ALA A 47 -6.27 -9.75 -3.15
CA ALA A 47 -6.44 -9.61 -1.71
C ALA A 47 -6.05 -10.89 -0.95
N SER A 48 -6.41 -12.07 -1.45
CA SER A 48 -6.03 -13.35 -0.85
C SER A 48 -4.52 -13.50 -0.77
N ASP A 49 -3.80 -13.23 -1.86
CA ASP A 49 -2.37 -13.46 -1.96
C ASP A 49 -1.58 -12.51 -1.06
N LEU A 50 -2.05 -11.25 -0.93
CA LEU A 50 -1.45 -10.29 -0.02
C LEU A 50 -1.65 -10.71 1.44
N ASN A 51 -2.85 -11.12 1.84
CA ASN A 51 -3.11 -11.54 3.21
C ASN A 51 -2.37 -12.84 3.55
N ASP A 52 -2.26 -13.78 2.61
CA ASP A 52 -1.45 -14.98 2.77
C ASP A 52 0.04 -14.64 2.95
N ALA A 53 0.55 -13.63 2.24
CA ALA A 53 1.91 -13.14 2.43
C ALA A 53 2.09 -12.54 3.84
N LEU A 54 1.14 -11.76 4.35
CA LEU A 54 1.19 -11.18 5.70
C LEU A 54 1.15 -12.26 6.79
N VAL A 55 0.33 -13.30 6.62
CA VAL A 55 0.32 -14.48 7.51
C VAL A 55 1.64 -15.23 7.45
N ALA A 56 2.23 -15.39 6.27
CA ALA A 56 3.54 -16.01 6.11
C ALA A 56 4.64 -15.19 6.79
N MET A 57 4.60 -13.86 6.71
CA MET A 57 5.55 -12.99 7.43
C MET A 57 5.41 -13.13 8.94
N HIS A 58 4.18 -13.16 9.47
CA HIS A 58 3.93 -13.37 10.90
C HIS A 58 4.50 -14.71 11.37
N THR A 59 4.20 -15.78 10.63
CA THR A 59 4.61 -17.16 10.97
C THR A 59 6.13 -17.30 10.98
N GLN A 60 6.83 -16.51 10.15
CA GLN A 60 8.29 -16.47 10.08
C GLN A 60 8.93 -15.52 11.10
N GLY A 61 8.13 -14.84 11.94
CA GLY A 61 8.65 -13.89 12.93
C GLY A 61 9.37 -12.71 12.28
N MET A 62 8.82 -12.17 11.19
CA MET A 62 9.48 -11.12 10.40
C MET A 62 9.20 -9.68 10.88
N TYR A 63 8.46 -9.51 11.97
CA TYR A 63 8.18 -8.19 12.57
C TYR A 63 7.65 -8.34 13.99
N THR A 64 7.84 -7.31 14.82
CA THR A 64 7.08 -7.08 16.05
C THR A 64 5.72 -6.45 15.75
N GLU A 65 5.71 -5.44 14.89
CA GLU A 65 4.53 -4.67 14.46
C GLU A 65 4.67 -4.35 12.97
N LEU A 66 3.56 -4.46 12.22
CA LEU A 66 3.51 -4.07 10.82
C LEU A 66 2.38 -3.06 10.58
N LEU A 67 2.73 -1.92 9.99
CA LEU A 67 1.77 -0.92 9.53
C LEU A 67 1.70 -0.97 8.01
N PHE A 68 0.49 -1.12 7.48
CA PHE A 68 0.22 -1.13 6.04
C PHE A 68 -0.67 0.05 5.67
N TYR A 69 -0.14 1.00 4.90
CA TYR A 69 -0.94 2.07 4.30
C TYR A 69 -1.24 1.73 2.84
N LEU A 70 -2.50 1.83 2.47
CA LEU A 70 -2.98 1.42 1.16
C LEU A 70 -3.83 2.53 0.51
N GLU A 71 -3.26 3.17 -0.49
CA GLU A 71 -3.93 4.09 -1.41
C GLU A 71 -4.41 3.32 -2.64
N ALA A 72 -5.74 3.24 -2.80
CA ALA A 72 -6.42 2.69 -3.97
C ALA A 72 -7.95 2.79 -3.80
N CYS A 73 -8.66 2.80 -4.93
CA CYS A 73 -10.11 2.58 -4.95
C CYS A 73 -10.46 1.21 -4.34
N GLU A 74 -11.57 1.18 -3.58
CA GLU A 74 -12.08 0.00 -2.89
C GLU A 74 -11.05 -0.71 -1.99
N SER A 75 -10.00 0.00 -1.55
CA SER A 75 -8.86 -0.56 -0.82
C SER A 75 -9.24 -1.30 0.47
N GLY A 76 -10.32 -0.91 1.13
CA GLY A 76 -10.87 -1.65 2.27
C GLY A 76 -11.21 -3.11 1.95
N SER A 77 -11.56 -3.42 0.69
CA SER A 77 -11.86 -4.78 0.23
C SER A 77 -10.65 -5.71 0.27
N ILE A 78 -9.44 -5.16 0.29
CA ILE A 78 -8.20 -5.94 0.35
C ILE A 78 -8.02 -6.62 1.72
N PHE A 79 -8.51 -6.01 2.80
CA PHE A 79 -8.31 -6.52 4.15
C PHE A 79 -9.60 -6.96 4.85
N ALA A 80 -10.75 -6.43 4.44
CA ALA A 80 -12.04 -6.74 5.05
C ALA A 80 -12.30 -8.26 5.12
N ASN A 81 -12.41 -8.79 6.33
CA ASN A 81 -12.57 -10.22 6.64
C ASN A 81 -11.43 -11.16 6.18
N LEU A 82 -10.33 -10.61 5.65
CA LEU A 82 -9.19 -11.36 5.14
C LEU A 82 -7.93 -11.19 5.99
N LEU A 83 -7.76 -10.02 6.65
CA LEU A 83 -6.59 -9.75 7.48
C LEU A 83 -6.62 -10.57 8.77
N LYS A 84 -5.80 -11.64 8.78
CA LYS A 84 -5.67 -12.59 9.90
C LYS A 84 -4.30 -12.57 10.57
N ALA A 85 -3.33 -11.87 9.98
CA ALA A 85 -1.98 -11.76 10.50
C ALA A 85 -1.98 -10.90 11.78
N PRO A 86 -1.58 -11.45 12.95
CA PRO A 86 -1.49 -10.69 14.19
C PRO A 86 -0.48 -9.55 14.11
N SER A 87 -0.69 -8.51 14.91
CA SER A 87 0.18 -7.32 14.97
C SER A 87 0.35 -6.58 13.63
N VAL A 88 -0.59 -6.78 12.69
CA VAL A 88 -0.73 -5.96 11.48
C VAL A 88 -1.86 -4.95 11.69
N LYS A 89 -1.57 -3.67 11.44
CA LYS A 89 -2.58 -2.63 11.28
C LYS A 89 -2.59 -2.17 9.83
N ALA A 90 -3.73 -2.34 9.16
CA ALA A 90 -3.95 -1.78 7.83
C ALA A 90 -4.79 -0.50 7.93
N VAL A 91 -4.41 0.53 7.18
CA VAL A 91 -5.16 1.77 7.00
C VAL A 91 -5.33 1.96 5.49
N THR A 92 -6.57 2.12 5.06
CA THR A 92 -6.93 2.18 3.65
C THR A 92 -7.53 3.53 3.32
N ALA A 93 -7.24 4.05 2.13
CA ALA A 93 -7.77 5.32 1.64
C ALA A 93 -9.30 5.31 1.52
N ALA A 94 -9.87 4.14 1.21
CA ALA A 94 -11.28 3.95 0.92
C ALA A 94 -11.83 2.70 1.62
N ASN A 95 -13.14 2.68 1.87
CA ASN A 95 -13.87 1.48 2.27
C ASN A 95 -13.98 0.47 1.08
N PRO A 96 -14.54 -0.75 1.28
CA PRO A 96 -14.61 -1.77 0.23
C PRO A 96 -15.45 -1.43 -1.03
N THR A 97 -16.15 -0.31 -1.05
CA THR A 97 -17.15 0.04 -2.08
C THR A 97 -17.05 1.48 -2.59
N GLU A 98 -16.09 2.26 -2.09
CA GLU A 98 -15.88 3.64 -2.51
C GLU A 98 -14.53 3.83 -3.18
N SER A 99 -14.43 4.87 -3.99
CA SER A 99 -13.20 5.23 -4.67
C SER A 99 -12.26 6.04 -3.76
N SER A 100 -10.96 6.00 -4.07
CA SER A 100 -10.03 7.03 -3.59
C SER A 100 -9.97 8.20 -4.59
N TRP A 101 -9.28 9.27 -4.21
CA TRP A 101 -9.27 10.52 -4.97
C TRP A 101 -7.86 11.04 -5.20
N GLY A 102 -7.61 11.51 -6.43
CA GLY A 102 -6.43 12.29 -6.75
C GLY A 102 -6.47 13.66 -6.04
N TYR A 103 -5.30 14.18 -5.71
CA TYR A 103 -5.11 15.47 -5.05
C TYR A 103 -4.11 16.34 -5.82
N TYR A 104 -4.19 17.66 -5.60
CA TYR A 104 -3.44 18.65 -6.39
C TYR A 104 -3.63 18.44 -7.91
N CYS A 105 -4.87 18.19 -8.32
CA CYS A 105 -5.29 18.08 -9.72
C CYS A 105 -5.45 19.47 -10.36
N PRO A 106 -5.50 19.59 -11.70
CA PRO A 106 -5.74 20.87 -12.36
C PRO A 106 -7.03 21.55 -11.85
N PRO A 107 -7.00 22.87 -11.52
CA PRO A 107 -5.90 23.83 -11.73
C PRO A 107 -4.84 23.96 -10.62
N GLN A 108 -4.87 23.12 -9.59
CA GLN A 108 -3.94 23.10 -8.45
C GLN A 108 -2.66 22.30 -8.73
N ASP A 109 -2.50 21.74 -9.92
CA ASP A 109 -1.36 20.94 -10.38
C ASP A 109 -0.13 21.78 -10.76
N GLN A 110 0.13 22.86 -10.04
CA GLN A 110 1.15 23.83 -10.41
C GLN A 110 2.49 23.51 -9.76
N VAL A 111 3.50 23.24 -10.58
CA VAL A 111 4.90 23.15 -10.15
C VAL A 111 5.67 24.33 -10.73
N GLN A 112 6.22 25.18 -9.85
CA GLN A 112 6.93 26.42 -10.25
C GLN A 112 6.08 27.33 -11.17
N GLY A 113 4.78 27.45 -10.86
CA GLY A 113 3.84 28.29 -11.60
C GLY A 113 3.41 27.75 -12.98
N LYS A 114 3.72 26.49 -13.29
CA LYS A 114 3.28 25.81 -14.52
C LYS A 114 2.40 24.62 -14.18
N SER A 115 1.25 24.53 -14.86
CA SER A 115 0.39 23.33 -14.80
C SER A 115 1.12 22.15 -15.43
N ILE A 116 1.03 21.00 -14.77
CA ILE A 116 1.62 19.73 -15.20
C ILE A 116 0.66 18.93 -16.12
N GLY A 117 -0.64 19.23 -16.06
CA GLY A 117 -1.69 18.53 -16.80
C GLY A 117 -2.11 17.21 -16.17
N SER A 118 -1.77 16.98 -14.89
CA SER A 118 -2.08 15.76 -14.14
C SER A 118 -2.16 16.06 -12.65
N CYS A 119 -2.91 15.26 -11.88
CA CYS A 119 -2.83 15.30 -10.42
C CYS A 119 -1.40 15.00 -9.95
N LEU A 120 -0.97 15.67 -8.87
CA LEU A 120 0.38 15.55 -8.32
C LEU A 120 0.47 14.61 -7.10
N GLY A 121 -0.67 14.14 -6.60
CA GLY A 121 -0.74 13.14 -5.54
C GLY A 121 -2.15 12.57 -5.41
N ASP A 122 -2.39 11.89 -4.29
CA ASP A 122 -3.66 11.27 -3.92
C ASP A 122 -4.06 11.74 -2.51
N GLU A 123 -5.34 11.94 -2.25
CA GLU A 123 -5.84 12.67 -1.08
C GLU A 123 -5.41 12.01 0.24
N PHE A 124 -5.65 10.71 0.39
CA PHE A 124 -5.21 9.96 1.57
C PHE A 124 -3.68 10.02 1.71
N SER A 125 -2.99 9.81 0.59
CA SER A 125 -1.53 9.79 0.53
C SER A 125 -0.88 11.10 0.95
N ILE A 126 -1.34 12.21 0.37
CA ILE A 126 -0.86 13.55 0.68
C ILE A 126 -1.13 13.89 2.15
N HIS A 127 -2.34 13.60 2.65
CA HIS A 127 -2.68 13.94 4.03
C HIS A 127 -1.77 13.26 5.06
N TRP A 128 -1.49 11.96 4.93
CA TRP A 128 -0.61 11.31 5.91
C TRP A 128 0.86 11.71 5.73
N MET A 129 1.31 11.96 4.51
CA MET A 129 2.70 12.38 4.26
C MET A 129 2.95 13.81 4.75
N GLU A 130 2.05 14.75 4.48
CA GLU A 130 2.16 16.13 4.96
C GLU A 130 2.02 16.22 6.48
N ASP A 131 1.17 15.39 7.10
CA ASP A 131 1.10 15.25 8.56
C ASP A 131 2.42 14.70 9.14
N ALA A 132 3.04 13.73 8.48
CA ALA A 132 4.32 13.16 8.89
C ALA A 132 5.51 14.13 8.71
N ASP A 133 5.48 14.99 7.68
CA ASP A 133 6.54 15.99 7.41
C ASP A 133 6.60 17.10 8.48
N VAL A 134 5.48 17.36 9.16
CA VAL A 134 5.41 18.36 10.24
C VAL A 134 5.58 17.78 11.65
N ALA A 135 5.77 16.46 11.76
CA ALA A 135 5.87 15.73 13.03
C ALA A 135 7.28 15.70 13.65
#